data_AF-A0A973IAY7-F1
#
_entry.id   AF-A0A973IAY7-F1
#
_cell.length_a   1.000
_cell.length_b   1.000
_cell.length_c   1.000
_cell.angle_alpha   90.00
_cell.angle_beta   90.00
_cell.angle_gamma   90.00
#
_symmetry.space_group_name_H-M   'P 1'
#
loop_
_entity.id
_entity.type
_entity.pdbx_description
1 polymer ?
#
loop_
_entity_poly.entity_id
_entity_poly.type
_entity_poly.pdbx_seq_one_letter_code
_entity_poly.pdbx_strand_id
1 'polypeptide(L)'
;MKVLTPITQALNDGIITRTEFKQLMRRSNAPAFAHLALWVLTLIATGTAIYLAMGTLWVWPAMFVHGVVMVHHFALQHECCHYTVFKTRWLNDVFGNICGFIIMLPNRHFRYEHCDHHTFTQVQGDDPEHIPLPQSMAGYIWYLSSVPYWRNKFTELFRHVMGRLTDDEKRFIPKEEYRTVYWEARLMLAAYAAIVVLCIAINWWAPLWYWWLPVVLGEPVMRFIRMTEHVGKPCVRDMKENTRTNYVSRPLQFLCWNMNYHAEHHYAASVPFHALPALHEKLKTVVAVEPRGYLGAHVDIVNQLIGRAPRADQPAQDHG
;
A
#
# COMPACT_ATOMS: atom_id res chain seq x y z
N MET A 1 8.05 20.59 -19.47
CA MET A 1 8.06 20.72 -17.99
C MET A 1 8.97 19.63 -17.45
N LYS A 2 9.96 19.94 -16.60
CA LYS A 2 10.91 18.93 -16.09
C LYS A 2 10.18 18.02 -15.10
N VAL A 3 10.15 16.70 -15.36
CA VAL A 3 9.50 15.74 -14.45
C VAL A 3 10.24 15.78 -13.11
N LEU A 4 9.55 16.20 -12.06
CA LEU A 4 10.03 16.13 -10.68
C LEU A 4 9.79 14.71 -10.18
N THR A 5 10.86 13.93 -10.07
CA THR A 5 10.88 12.59 -9.45
C THR A 5 11.36 12.68 -8.00
N PRO A 6 11.08 11.66 -7.15
CA PRO A 6 11.55 11.62 -5.76
C PRO A 6 13.04 11.97 -5.62
N ILE A 7 13.88 11.25 -6.36
CA ILE A 7 15.35 11.42 -6.30
C ILE A 7 15.77 12.81 -6.77
N THR A 8 15.16 13.33 -7.84
CA THR A 8 15.52 14.65 -8.35
C THR A 8 15.10 15.77 -7.39
N GLN A 9 13.94 15.65 -6.74
CA GLN A 9 13.54 16.62 -5.73
C GLN A 9 14.50 16.57 -4.53
N ALA A 10 14.73 15.37 -4.01
CA ALA A 10 15.58 15.15 -2.85
C ALA A 10 16.99 15.75 -2.99
N LEU A 11 17.57 15.63 -4.18
CA LEU A 11 18.91 16.15 -4.47
C LEU A 11 18.93 17.65 -4.80
N ASN A 12 17.84 18.22 -5.33
CA ASN A 12 17.78 19.64 -5.70
C ASN A 12 17.51 20.53 -4.49
N ASP A 13 16.68 20.09 -3.55
CA ASP A 13 16.27 20.89 -2.39
C ASP A 13 17.43 21.10 -1.37
N GLY A 14 18.50 20.31 -1.47
CA GLY A 14 19.71 20.45 -0.62
C GLY A 14 19.52 20.05 0.85
N ILE A 15 18.34 19.55 1.22
CA ILE A 15 17.96 19.19 2.59
C ILE A 15 18.76 17.99 3.11
N ILE A 16 19.13 17.07 2.22
CA ILE A 16 19.95 15.89 2.52
C ILE A 16 21.15 15.90 1.59
N THR A 17 22.37 15.78 2.15
CA THR A 17 23.57 15.70 1.31
C THR A 17 23.60 14.40 0.52
N ARG A 18 24.28 14.40 -0.63
CA ARG A 18 24.49 13.17 -1.43
C ARG A 18 25.11 12.03 -0.61
N THR A 19 25.98 12.36 0.34
CA THR A 19 26.66 11.38 1.20
C THR A 19 25.69 10.73 2.18
N GLU A 20 24.89 11.54 2.88
CA GLU A 20 23.86 11.04 3.79
C GLU A 20 22.79 10.23 3.04
N PHE A 21 22.37 10.71 1.87
CA PHE A 21 21.40 10.01 1.05
C PHE A 21 21.89 8.61 0.66
N LYS A 22 23.15 8.49 0.20
CA LYS A 22 23.78 7.19 -0.09
C LYS A 22 23.86 6.28 1.13
N GLN A 23 24.07 6.81 2.33
CA GLN A 23 24.09 6.02 3.56
C GLN A 23 22.70 5.48 3.90
N LEU A 24 21.66 6.32 3.79
CA LEU A 24 20.27 5.94 4.04
C LEU A 24 19.77 4.89 3.04
N MET A 25 20.18 4.96 1.77
CA MET A 25 19.82 3.97 0.73
C MET A 25 20.46 2.58 0.90
N ARG A 26 21.30 2.36 1.93
CA ARG A 26 22.01 1.09 2.10
C ARG A 26 21.04 -0.02 2.50
N ARG A 27 20.74 -0.89 1.54
CA ARG A 27 19.93 -2.11 1.72
C ARG A 27 20.67 -3.16 2.55
N SER A 28 19.94 -3.88 3.40
CA SER A 28 20.47 -4.99 4.20
C SER A 28 19.42 -6.09 4.35
N ASN A 29 19.82 -7.35 4.26
CA ASN A 29 18.91 -8.48 4.46
C ASN A 29 18.57 -8.69 5.95
N ALA A 30 19.45 -8.28 6.87
CA ALA A 30 19.29 -8.61 8.28
C ALA A 30 18.06 -7.94 8.94
N PRO A 31 17.78 -6.63 8.74
CA PRO A 31 16.55 -6.01 9.23
C PRO A 31 15.30 -6.67 8.65
N ALA A 32 15.31 -7.01 7.35
CA ALA A 32 14.19 -7.66 6.69
C ALA A 32 13.89 -9.04 7.28
N PHE A 33 14.91 -9.89 7.47
CA PHE A 33 14.71 -11.22 8.05
C PHE A 33 14.30 -11.16 9.54
N ALA A 34 14.85 -10.22 10.31
CA ALA A 34 14.41 -10.01 11.69
C ALA A 34 12.94 -9.58 11.76
N HIS A 35 12.52 -8.67 10.89
CA HIS A 35 11.14 -8.22 10.78
C HIS A 35 10.21 -9.35 10.32
N LEU A 36 10.63 -10.15 9.33
CA LEU A 36 9.88 -11.33 8.87
C LEU A 36 9.73 -12.39 9.96
N ALA A 37 10.75 -12.62 10.79
CA ALA A 37 10.63 -13.58 11.88
C ALA A 37 9.52 -13.16 12.86
N LEU A 38 9.50 -11.88 13.26
CA LEU A 38 8.43 -11.33 14.09
C LEU A 38 7.08 -11.33 13.37
N TRP A 39 7.07 -11.13 12.05
CA TRP A 39 5.86 -11.17 11.22
C TRP A 39 5.22 -12.55 11.24
N VAL A 40 6.02 -13.59 11.00
CA VAL A 40 5.58 -14.99 11.05
C VAL A 40 5.07 -15.36 12.44
N LEU A 41 5.76 -14.94 13.51
CA LEU A 41 5.29 -15.15 14.88
C LEU A 41 3.93 -14.47 15.12
N THR A 42 3.74 -13.26 14.58
CA THR A 42 2.47 -12.52 14.68
C THR A 42 1.35 -13.25 13.92
N LEU A 43 1.62 -13.77 12.72
CA LEU A 43 0.68 -14.58 11.95
C LEU A 43 0.31 -15.87 12.68
N ILE A 44 1.29 -16.58 13.25
CA ILE A 44 1.06 -17.79 14.05
C ILE A 44 0.21 -17.46 15.28
N ALA A 45 0.53 -16.41 16.01
CA ALA A 45 -0.21 -16.02 17.22
C ALA A 45 -1.67 -15.66 16.90
N THR A 46 -1.90 -14.82 15.89
CA THR A 46 -3.25 -14.41 15.48
C THR A 46 -4.04 -15.55 14.82
N GLY A 47 -3.38 -16.43 14.05
CA GLY A 47 -3.99 -17.66 13.53
C GLY A 47 -4.36 -18.64 14.66
N THR A 48 -3.52 -18.78 15.68
CA THR A 48 -3.83 -19.58 16.87
C THR A 48 -5.04 -19.02 17.61
N ALA A 49 -5.20 -17.69 17.67
CA ALA A 49 -6.40 -17.08 18.24
C ALA A 49 -7.68 -17.48 17.49
N ILE A 50 -7.65 -17.58 16.15
CA ILE A 50 -8.78 -18.11 15.37
C ILE A 50 -9.07 -19.56 15.79
N TYR A 51 -8.03 -20.40 15.88
CA TYR A 51 -8.17 -21.80 16.27
C TYR A 51 -8.83 -21.94 17.65
N LEU A 52 -8.35 -21.20 18.64
CA LEU A 52 -8.88 -21.21 20.01
C LEU A 52 -10.31 -20.67 20.11
N ALA A 53 -10.70 -19.76 19.21
CA ALA A 53 -12.02 -19.15 19.18
C ALA A 53 -13.05 -19.92 18.34
N MET A 54 -12.61 -20.97 17.61
CA MET A 54 -13.46 -21.73 16.70
C MET A 54 -14.68 -22.32 17.42
N GLY A 55 -15.86 -22.22 16.81
CA GLY A 55 -17.12 -22.64 17.42
C GLY A 55 -17.72 -21.65 18.43
N THR A 56 -17.11 -20.48 18.63
CA THR A 56 -17.63 -19.41 19.49
C THR A 56 -17.80 -18.10 18.70
N LEU A 57 -18.52 -17.13 19.27
CA LEU A 57 -18.65 -15.79 18.67
C LEU A 57 -17.32 -15.03 18.59
N TRP A 58 -16.31 -15.42 19.38
CA TRP A 58 -14.98 -14.82 19.36
C TRP A 58 -14.19 -15.10 18.07
N VAL A 59 -14.65 -16.04 17.23
CA VAL A 59 -14.00 -16.33 15.95
C VAL A 59 -13.98 -15.11 15.02
N TRP A 60 -15.03 -14.28 15.05
CA TRP A 60 -15.14 -13.08 14.22
C TRP A 60 -14.12 -12.00 14.56
N PRO A 61 -14.00 -11.53 15.83
CA PRO A 61 -12.94 -10.60 16.19
C PRO A 61 -11.54 -11.21 16.03
N ALA A 62 -11.35 -12.52 16.26
CA ALA A 62 -10.06 -13.17 16.01
C ALA A 62 -9.68 -13.14 14.51
N MET A 63 -10.62 -13.48 13.61
CA MET A 63 -10.43 -13.38 12.17
C MET A 63 -10.21 -11.94 11.71
N PHE A 64 -10.90 -10.97 12.31
CA PHE A 64 -10.67 -9.56 12.02
C PHE A 64 -9.25 -9.13 12.36
N VAL A 65 -8.76 -9.45 13.57
CA VAL A 65 -7.39 -9.13 14.00
C VAL A 65 -6.36 -9.81 13.10
N HIS A 66 -6.53 -11.10 12.81
CA HIS A 66 -5.66 -11.82 11.87
C HIS A 66 -5.71 -11.18 10.47
N GLY A 67 -6.91 -10.79 10.03
CA GLY A 67 -7.17 -10.09 8.79
C GLY A 67 -6.40 -8.79 8.66
N VAL A 68 -6.38 -7.97 9.72
CA VAL A 68 -5.57 -6.75 9.77
C VAL A 68 -4.09 -7.05 9.54
N VAL A 69 -3.54 -8.08 10.20
CA VAL A 69 -2.14 -8.48 9.94
C VAL A 69 -1.96 -8.93 8.48
N MET A 70 -2.90 -9.72 7.96
CA MET A 70 -2.85 -10.27 6.60
C MET A 70 -2.88 -9.18 5.52
N VAL A 71 -3.74 -8.17 5.63
CA VAL A 71 -3.80 -7.10 4.62
C VAL A 71 -2.55 -6.21 4.62
N HIS A 72 -1.83 -6.14 5.74
CA HIS A 72 -0.55 -5.42 5.80
C HIS A 72 0.61 -6.13 5.08
N HIS A 73 0.40 -7.33 4.49
CA HIS A 73 1.32 -7.83 3.46
C HIS A 73 1.46 -6.84 2.30
N PHE A 74 0.49 -5.94 2.09
CA PHE A 74 0.58 -4.81 1.19
C PHE A 74 1.85 -3.98 1.41
N ALA A 75 2.16 -3.61 2.66
CA ALA A 75 3.32 -2.77 2.97
C ALA A 75 4.65 -3.46 2.61
N LEU A 76 4.76 -4.77 2.89
CA LEU A 76 5.91 -5.56 2.46
C LEU A 76 6.00 -5.65 0.93
N GLN A 77 4.88 -5.91 0.25
CA GLN A 77 4.85 -5.97 -1.21
C GLN A 77 5.27 -4.63 -1.84
N HIS A 78 4.73 -3.54 -1.32
CA HIS A 78 5.03 -2.17 -1.72
C HIS A 78 6.53 -1.88 -1.67
N GLU A 79 7.17 -2.14 -0.52
CA GLU A 79 8.63 -1.97 -0.40
C GLU A 79 9.41 -2.94 -1.30
N CYS A 80 8.93 -4.17 -1.48
CA CYS A 80 9.53 -5.13 -2.40
C CYS A 80 9.49 -4.64 -3.86
N CYS A 81 8.44 -3.92 -4.27
CA CYS A 81 8.33 -3.37 -5.62
C CYS A 81 9.42 -2.32 -5.92
N HIS A 82 9.87 -1.59 -4.90
CA HIS A 82 11.00 -0.66 -4.99
C HIS A 82 12.37 -1.33 -4.89
N TYR A 83 12.41 -2.65 -4.66
CA TYR A 83 13.62 -3.42 -4.41
C TYR A 83 14.45 -2.87 -3.22
N THR A 84 13.78 -2.38 -2.18
CA THR A 84 14.46 -1.77 -1.02
C THR A 84 14.55 -2.70 0.18
N VAL A 85 13.61 -3.64 0.34
CA VAL A 85 13.54 -4.54 1.51
C VAL A 85 14.81 -5.37 1.66
N PHE A 86 15.24 -6.04 0.60
CA PHE A 86 16.41 -6.92 0.62
C PHE A 86 17.56 -6.35 -0.21
N LYS A 87 18.79 -6.54 0.28
CA LYS A 87 20.01 -6.36 -0.52
C LYS A 87 20.05 -7.35 -1.68
N THR A 88 19.62 -8.59 -1.45
CA THR A 88 19.55 -9.63 -2.49
C THR A 88 18.30 -9.40 -3.35
N ARG A 89 18.50 -8.96 -4.60
CA ARG A 89 17.41 -8.48 -5.46
C ARG A 89 16.25 -9.47 -5.61
N TRP A 90 16.54 -10.74 -5.93
CA TRP A 90 15.50 -11.76 -6.19
C TRP A 90 14.62 -12.06 -4.98
N LEU A 91 15.08 -11.81 -3.75
CA LEU A 91 14.25 -11.96 -2.56
C LEU A 91 13.05 -11.00 -2.59
N ASN A 92 13.24 -9.77 -3.07
CA ASN A 92 12.12 -8.83 -3.21
C ASN A 92 11.07 -9.34 -4.22
N ASP A 93 11.51 -9.99 -5.30
CA ASP A 93 10.57 -10.59 -6.24
C ASP A 93 9.80 -11.75 -5.59
N VAL A 94 10.46 -12.62 -4.82
CA VAL A 94 9.82 -13.76 -4.15
C VAL A 94 8.84 -13.30 -3.08
N PHE A 95 9.28 -12.47 -2.13
CA PHE A 95 8.41 -11.99 -1.06
C PHE A 95 7.31 -11.07 -1.58
N GLY A 96 7.59 -10.22 -2.57
CA GLY A 96 6.56 -9.40 -3.22
C GLY A 96 5.48 -10.23 -3.90
N ASN A 97 5.84 -11.32 -4.59
CA ASN A 97 4.87 -12.24 -5.20
C ASN A 97 4.08 -13.03 -4.15
N ILE A 98 4.71 -13.48 -3.05
CA ILE A 98 4.01 -14.15 -1.95
C ILE A 98 2.97 -13.21 -1.33
N CYS A 99 3.37 -11.98 -0.98
CA CYS A 99 2.47 -10.97 -0.45
C CYS A 99 1.33 -10.66 -1.41
N GLY A 100 1.65 -10.43 -2.69
CA GLY A 100 0.67 -10.18 -3.74
C GLY A 100 -0.32 -11.32 -3.93
N PHE A 101 0.13 -12.57 -3.83
CA PHE A 101 -0.76 -13.73 -3.84
C PHE A 101 -1.69 -13.76 -2.62
N ILE A 102 -1.20 -13.40 -1.44
CA ILE A 102 -2.01 -13.38 -0.21
C ILE A 102 -3.13 -12.33 -0.28
N ILE A 103 -2.88 -11.16 -0.89
CA ILE A 103 -3.83 -10.03 -0.92
C ILE A 103 -4.49 -9.79 -2.30
N MET A 104 -4.33 -10.70 -3.25
CA MET A 104 -4.85 -10.60 -4.63
C MET A 104 -4.38 -9.34 -5.36
N LEU A 105 -3.07 -9.11 -5.35
CA LEU A 105 -2.40 -7.99 -6.02
C LEU A 105 -1.17 -8.51 -6.81
N PRO A 106 -1.31 -8.86 -8.10
CA PRO A 106 -0.20 -9.34 -8.91
C PRO A 106 1.01 -8.39 -8.89
N ASN A 107 2.19 -8.93 -8.58
CA ASN A 107 3.36 -8.12 -8.22
C ASN A 107 3.96 -7.34 -9.38
N ARG A 108 3.97 -7.89 -10.61
CA ARG A 108 4.51 -7.17 -11.78
C ARG A 108 3.64 -5.99 -12.17
N HIS A 109 2.31 -6.19 -12.21
CA HIS A 109 1.37 -5.11 -12.51
C HIS A 109 1.49 -3.99 -11.49
N PHE A 110 1.38 -4.33 -10.20
CA PHE A 110 1.46 -3.35 -9.12
C PHE A 110 2.78 -2.59 -9.10
N ARG A 111 3.91 -3.23 -9.44
CA ARG A 111 5.20 -2.54 -9.53
C ARG A 111 5.22 -1.42 -10.56
N TYR A 112 4.64 -1.64 -11.75
CA TYR A 112 4.59 -0.62 -12.79
C TYR A 112 3.57 0.48 -12.46
N GLU A 113 2.40 0.08 -11.98
CA GLU A 113 1.37 1.00 -11.47
C GLU A 113 1.98 1.94 -10.42
N HIS A 114 2.65 1.35 -9.43
CA HIS A 114 3.21 2.10 -8.32
C HIS A 114 4.42 2.96 -8.72
N CYS A 115 5.27 2.50 -9.64
CA CYS A 115 6.35 3.32 -10.18
C CYS A 115 5.83 4.59 -10.88
N ASP A 116 4.71 4.46 -11.59
CA ASP A 116 4.07 5.58 -12.28
C ASP A 116 3.36 6.52 -11.29
N HIS A 117 2.72 5.96 -10.24
CA HIS A 117 2.22 6.71 -9.10
C HIS A 117 3.32 7.56 -8.43
N HIS A 118 4.54 7.04 -8.22
CA HIS A 118 5.67 7.85 -7.70
C HIS A 118 6.11 8.99 -8.63
N THR A 119 5.87 8.84 -9.94
CA THR A 119 6.24 9.86 -10.95
C THR A 119 5.19 10.96 -11.05
N PHE A 120 3.92 10.60 -10.84
CA PHE A 120 2.76 11.45 -11.05
C PHE A 120 1.91 11.63 -9.79
N THR A 121 2.44 11.38 -8.59
CA THR A 121 1.68 11.42 -7.33
C THR A 121 0.81 12.66 -7.26
N GLN A 122 -0.49 12.48 -7.05
CA GLN A 122 -1.48 13.56 -6.95
C GLN A 122 -1.62 14.47 -8.19
N VAL A 123 -1.08 14.07 -9.35
CA VAL A 123 -1.35 14.71 -10.64
C VAL A 123 -2.62 14.12 -11.21
N GLN A 124 -3.69 14.92 -11.21
CA GLN A 124 -5.02 14.48 -11.66
C GLN A 124 -5.00 13.96 -13.09
N GLY A 125 -5.59 12.77 -13.31
CA GLY A 125 -5.62 12.10 -14.61
C GLY A 125 -4.34 11.32 -14.97
N ASP A 126 -3.23 11.60 -14.30
CA ASP A 126 -1.95 10.93 -14.55
C ASP A 126 -1.50 9.98 -13.44
N ASP A 127 -2.06 10.06 -12.24
CA ASP A 127 -1.73 9.16 -11.13
C ASP A 127 -2.62 7.89 -11.16
N PRO A 128 -2.08 6.70 -11.46
CA PRO A 128 -2.88 5.48 -11.54
C PRO A 128 -3.39 4.99 -10.17
N GLU A 129 -2.78 5.42 -9.07
CA GLU A 129 -3.21 5.08 -7.70
C GLU A 129 -4.01 6.21 -7.03
N HIS A 130 -4.44 7.22 -7.80
CA HIS A 130 -5.15 8.37 -7.26
C HIS A 130 -6.45 7.95 -6.55
N ILE A 131 -6.52 8.27 -5.26
CA ILE A 131 -7.75 8.16 -4.48
C ILE A 131 -8.33 9.58 -4.39
N PRO A 132 -9.41 9.90 -5.12
CA PRO A 132 -9.98 11.23 -5.06
C PRO A 132 -10.59 11.50 -3.68
N LEU A 133 -10.60 12.76 -3.27
CA LEU A 133 -11.37 13.19 -2.10
C LEU A 133 -12.85 12.87 -2.36
N PRO A 134 -13.52 12.12 -1.47
CA PRO A 134 -14.92 11.76 -1.70
C PRO A 134 -15.81 12.98 -1.97
N GLN A 135 -16.92 12.77 -2.67
CA GLN A 135 -17.89 13.85 -2.95
C GLN A 135 -18.98 13.94 -1.88
N SER A 136 -19.07 12.93 -1.01
CA SER A 136 -20.06 12.87 0.07
C SER A 136 -19.62 11.92 1.19
N MET A 137 -20.28 12.00 2.34
CA MET A 137 -20.08 11.06 3.45
C MET A 137 -20.42 9.62 3.05
N ALA A 138 -21.44 9.43 2.21
CA ALA A 138 -21.78 8.12 1.67
C ALA A 138 -20.66 7.55 0.80
N GLY A 139 -20.03 8.38 -0.05
CA GLY A 139 -18.86 7.98 -0.84
C GLY A 139 -17.65 7.63 0.02
N TYR A 140 -17.42 8.38 1.10
CA TYR A 140 -16.38 8.09 2.08
C TYR A 140 -16.59 6.73 2.77
N ILE A 141 -17.80 6.46 3.29
CA ILE A 141 -18.14 5.16 3.91
C ILE A 141 -18.06 4.03 2.88
N TRP A 142 -18.52 4.27 1.65
CA TRP A 142 -18.44 3.29 0.57
C TRP A 142 -17.00 2.88 0.26
N TYR A 143 -16.07 3.84 0.20
CA TYR A 143 -14.65 3.54 0.04
C TYR A 143 -14.11 2.72 1.22
N LEU A 144 -14.40 3.13 2.46
CA LEU A 144 -13.95 2.43 3.66
C LEU A 144 -14.51 1.01 3.79
N SER A 145 -15.68 0.72 3.20
CA SER A 145 -16.27 -0.62 3.21
C SER A 145 -15.42 -1.68 2.49
N SER A 146 -14.42 -1.27 1.68
CA SER A 146 -13.60 -2.10 0.78
C SER A 146 -14.35 -2.80 -0.36
N VAL A 147 -15.68 -2.72 -0.43
CA VAL A 147 -16.46 -3.28 -1.55
C VAL A 147 -15.99 -2.77 -2.92
N PRO A 148 -15.75 -1.45 -3.15
CA PRO A 148 -15.25 -0.99 -4.44
C PRO A 148 -13.83 -1.53 -4.74
N TYR A 149 -12.99 -1.72 -3.72
CA TYR A 149 -11.65 -2.30 -3.89
C TYR A 149 -11.74 -3.75 -4.38
N TRP A 150 -12.54 -4.59 -3.74
CA TRP A 150 -12.71 -5.98 -4.16
C TRP A 150 -13.30 -6.08 -5.56
N ARG A 151 -14.33 -5.28 -5.87
CA ARG A 151 -14.88 -5.20 -7.22
C ARG A 151 -13.80 -4.86 -8.25
N ASN A 152 -12.95 -3.87 -7.96
CA ASN A 152 -11.86 -3.50 -8.86
C ASN A 152 -10.85 -4.63 -9.01
N LYS A 153 -10.37 -5.23 -7.92
CA LYS A 153 -9.34 -6.29 -7.97
C LYS A 153 -9.80 -7.55 -8.67
N PHE A 154 -11.05 -7.98 -8.50
CA PHE A 154 -11.61 -9.07 -9.30
C PHE A 154 -11.68 -8.68 -10.79
N THR A 155 -12.20 -7.48 -11.10
CA THR A 155 -12.33 -7.02 -12.49
C THR A 155 -10.97 -6.95 -13.19
N GLU A 156 -9.97 -6.40 -12.52
CA GLU A 156 -8.57 -6.32 -12.96
C GLU A 156 -7.97 -7.70 -13.19
N LEU A 157 -8.04 -8.59 -12.20
CA LEU A 157 -7.50 -9.94 -12.29
C LEU A 157 -8.10 -10.70 -13.47
N PHE A 158 -9.43 -10.73 -13.62
CA PHE A 158 -10.08 -11.44 -14.72
C PHE A 158 -9.76 -10.84 -16.09
N ARG A 159 -9.64 -9.52 -16.18
CA ARG A 159 -9.24 -8.83 -17.40
C ARG A 159 -7.82 -9.20 -17.82
N HIS A 160 -6.87 -9.25 -16.88
CA HIS A 160 -5.50 -9.71 -17.14
C HIS A 160 -5.43 -11.19 -17.53
N VAL A 161 -6.23 -12.05 -16.88
CA VAL A 161 -6.36 -13.47 -17.24
C VAL A 161 -6.77 -13.64 -18.70
N MET A 162 -7.72 -12.81 -19.16
CA MET A 162 -8.19 -12.75 -20.55
C MET A 162 -7.18 -12.11 -21.52
N GLY A 163 -6.00 -11.70 -21.05
CA GLY A 163 -4.94 -11.11 -21.89
C GLY A 163 -5.25 -9.68 -22.32
N ARG A 164 -5.98 -8.91 -21.51
CA ARG A 164 -6.38 -7.54 -21.82
C ARG A 164 -5.82 -6.54 -20.80
N LEU A 165 -5.41 -5.38 -21.30
CA LEU A 165 -5.08 -4.18 -20.52
C LEU A 165 -5.99 -3.02 -20.94
N THR A 166 -6.32 -2.14 -20.01
CA THR A 166 -6.94 -0.84 -20.32
C THR A 166 -5.94 0.07 -21.01
N ASP A 167 -6.42 1.17 -21.59
CA ASP A 167 -5.52 2.14 -22.23
C ASP A 167 -4.66 2.87 -21.18
N ASP A 168 -5.19 3.11 -19.98
CA ASP A 168 -4.44 3.66 -18.85
C ASP A 168 -3.29 2.74 -18.43
N GLU A 169 -3.53 1.43 -18.34
CA GLU A 169 -2.47 0.46 -18.00
C GLU A 169 -1.39 0.37 -19.07
N LYS A 170 -1.75 0.50 -20.35
CA LYS A 170 -0.76 0.50 -21.44
C LYS A 170 0.16 1.72 -21.38
N ARG A 171 -0.24 2.80 -20.70
CA ARG A 171 0.59 4.00 -20.50
C ARG A 171 1.78 3.72 -19.58
N PHE A 172 1.55 2.99 -18.49
CA PHE A 172 2.58 2.76 -17.46
C PHE A 172 3.24 1.38 -17.50
N ILE A 173 2.61 0.39 -18.14
CA ILE A 173 3.20 -0.94 -18.32
C ILE A 173 3.98 -0.96 -19.65
N PRO A 174 5.28 -1.30 -19.65
CA PRO A 174 6.04 -1.53 -20.88
C PRO A 174 5.46 -2.67 -21.71
N LYS A 175 5.50 -2.56 -23.04
CA LYS A 175 4.93 -3.58 -23.96
C LYS A 175 5.54 -4.97 -23.76
N GLU A 176 6.81 -5.01 -23.37
CA GLU A 176 7.59 -6.22 -23.11
C GLU A 176 7.02 -7.00 -21.91
N GLU A 177 6.32 -6.32 -21.00
CA GLU A 177 5.84 -6.87 -19.73
C GLU A 177 4.36 -7.26 -19.75
N TYR A 178 3.63 -6.95 -20.85
CA TYR A 178 2.22 -7.33 -21.00
C TYR A 178 2.03 -8.84 -20.82
N ARG A 179 2.92 -9.63 -21.45
CA ARG A 179 2.88 -11.09 -21.34
C ARG A 179 3.10 -11.55 -19.90
N THR A 180 4.04 -10.94 -19.17
CA THR A 180 4.31 -11.26 -17.77
C THR A 180 3.07 -11.01 -16.91
N VAL A 181 2.44 -9.85 -17.05
CA VAL A 181 1.22 -9.49 -16.30
C VAL A 181 0.10 -10.50 -16.54
N TYR A 182 -0.14 -10.89 -17.79
CA TYR A 182 -1.16 -11.89 -18.11
C TYR A 182 -0.85 -13.26 -17.51
N TRP A 183 0.42 -13.70 -17.56
CA TRP A 183 0.82 -14.97 -16.97
C TRP A 183 0.74 -14.97 -15.45
N GLU A 184 1.16 -13.90 -14.78
CA GLU A 184 1.02 -13.78 -13.33
C GLU A 184 -0.45 -13.87 -12.90
N ALA A 185 -1.36 -13.17 -13.59
CA ALA A 185 -2.80 -13.25 -13.32
C ALA A 185 -3.36 -14.66 -13.53
N ARG A 186 -2.96 -15.35 -14.62
CA ARG A 186 -3.38 -16.73 -14.90
C ARG A 186 -2.86 -17.72 -13.86
N LEU A 187 -1.60 -17.60 -13.45
CA LEU A 187 -0.99 -18.45 -12.44
C LEU A 187 -1.64 -18.22 -11.07
N MET A 188 -1.92 -16.96 -10.71
CA MET A 188 -2.65 -16.62 -9.49
C MET A 188 -4.06 -17.24 -9.49
N LEU A 189 -4.83 -17.06 -10.59
CA LEU A 189 -6.16 -17.65 -10.71
C LEU A 189 -6.11 -19.19 -10.67
N ALA A 190 -5.15 -19.82 -11.36
CA ALA A 190 -4.99 -21.26 -11.36
C ALA A 190 -4.65 -21.80 -9.96
N ALA A 191 -3.79 -21.10 -9.21
CA ALA A 191 -3.46 -21.44 -7.84
C ALA A 191 -4.67 -21.29 -6.90
N TYR A 192 -5.45 -20.20 -7.01
CA TYR A 192 -6.69 -20.06 -6.25
C TYR A 192 -7.70 -21.16 -6.59
N ALA A 193 -7.88 -21.49 -7.86
CA ALA A 193 -8.77 -22.57 -8.29
C ALA A 193 -8.31 -23.93 -7.76
N ALA A 194 -7.00 -24.22 -7.79
CA ALA A 194 -6.44 -25.45 -7.22
C ALA A 194 -6.69 -25.55 -5.72
N ILE A 195 -6.56 -24.43 -4.98
CA ILE A 195 -6.87 -24.38 -3.54
C ILE A 195 -8.35 -24.67 -3.29
N VAL A 196 -9.27 -24.07 -4.06
CA VAL A 196 -10.71 -24.35 -3.93
C VAL A 196 -11.04 -25.81 -4.24
N VAL A 197 -10.48 -26.37 -5.31
CA VAL A 197 -10.65 -27.79 -5.66
C VAL A 197 -10.14 -28.69 -4.54
N LEU A 198 -8.99 -28.37 -3.94
CA LEU A 198 -8.45 -29.11 -2.81
C LEU A 198 -9.37 -29.00 -1.58
N CYS A 199 -9.85 -27.80 -1.23
CA CYS A 199 -10.81 -27.60 -0.14
C CYS A 199 -12.03 -28.51 -0.29
N ILE A 200 -12.58 -28.63 -1.50
CA ILE A 200 -13.73 -29.48 -1.80
C ILE A 200 -13.35 -30.96 -1.74
N ALA A 201 -12.25 -31.36 -2.40
CA ALA A 201 -11.86 -32.75 -2.55
C ALA A 201 -11.54 -33.46 -1.23
N ILE A 202 -10.94 -32.74 -0.27
CA ILE A 202 -10.56 -33.29 1.05
C ILE A 202 -11.33 -32.66 2.23
N ASN A 203 -12.39 -31.89 1.95
CA ASN A 203 -13.19 -31.15 2.93
C ASN A 203 -12.34 -30.29 3.91
N TRP A 204 -11.29 -29.65 3.38
CA TRP A 204 -10.34 -28.85 4.15
C TRP A 204 -10.56 -27.35 3.92
N TRP A 205 -11.42 -26.74 4.74
CA TRP A 205 -11.80 -25.33 4.58
C TRP A 205 -10.88 -24.34 5.32
N ALA A 206 -9.70 -24.75 5.76
CA ALA A 206 -8.79 -23.84 6.47
C ALA A 206 -8.39 -22.59 5.64
N PRO A 207 -8.15 -22.68 4.32
CA PRO A 207 -7.90 -21.47 3.51
C PRO A 207 -9.03 -20.44 3.55
N LEU A 208 -10.28 -20.87 3.76
CA LEU A 208 -11.40 -19.94 3.91
C LEU A 208 -11.34 -19.22 5.26
N TRP A 209 -11.19 -19.99 6.36
CA TRP A 209 -11.26 -19.48 7.73
C TRP A 209 -10.03 -18.72 8.21
N TYR A 210 -8.84 -19.11 7.74
CA TYR A 210 -7.56 -18.53 8.19
C TYR A 210 -6.95 -17.57 7.17
N TRP A 211 -7.53 -17.45 5.97
CA TRP A 211 -6.96 -16.57 4.94
C TRP A 211 -8.02 -15.69 4.26
N TRP A 212 -8.91 -16.24 3.45
CA TRP A 212 -9.80 -15.41 2.63
C TRP A 212 -10.79 -14.57 3.45
N LEU A 213 -11.50 -15.18 4.42
CA LEU A 213 -12.40 -14.42 5.30
C LEU A 213 -11.65 -13.37 6.12
N PRO A 214 -10.53 -13.69 6.80
CA PRO A 214 -9.70 -12.68 7.46
C PRO A 214 -9.29 -11.52 6.55
N VAL A 215 -8.75 -11.79 5.35
CA VAL A 215 -8.32 -10.74 4.41
C VAL A 215 -9.49 -9.80 4.06
N VAL A 216 -10.67 -10.36 3.76
CA VAL A 216 -11.87 -9.56 3.46
C VAL A 216 -12.30 -8.71 4.67
N LEU A 217 -12.26 -9.28 5.87
CA LEU A 217 -12.61 -8.56 7.11
C LEU A 217 -11.58 -7.47 7.48
N GLY A 218 -10.31 -7.68 7.15
CA GLY A 218 -9.22 -6.74 7.44
C GLY A 218 -9.10 -5.60 6.43
N GLU A 219 -9.53 -5.79 5.18
CA GLU A 219 -9.34 -4.82 4.10
C GLU A 219 -9.94 -3.41 4.37
N PRO A 220 -11.08 -3.25 5.06
CA PRO A 220 -11.56 -1.95 5.51
C PRO A 220 -10.50 -1.14 6.29
N VAL A 221 -9.65 -1.80 7.07
CA VAL A 221 -8.54 -1.14 7.80
C VAL A 221 -7.45 -0.67 6.84
N MET A 222 -7.14 -1.43 5.79
CA MET A 222 -6.17 -0.99 4.78
C MET A 222 -6.72 0.18 3.95
N ARG A 223 -8.03 0.19 3.63
CA ARG A 223 -8.68 1.36 3.01
C ARG A 223 -8.61 2.59 3.91
N PHE A 224 -8.88 2.41 5.20
CA PHE A 224 -8.74 3.45 6.21
C PHE A 224 -7.31 4.02 6.23
N ILE A 225 -6.27 3.18 6.18
CA ILE A 225 -4.88 3.64 6.16
C ILE A 225 -4.52 4.34 4.83
N ARG A 226 -4.73 3.68 3.69
CA ARG A 226 -4.39 4.18 2.34
C ARG A 226 -4.98 5.55 2.05
N MET A 227 -6.22 5.79 2.51
CA MET A 227 -6.86 7.09 2.33
C MET A 227 -6.04 8.22 2.98
N THR A 228 -5.41 7.99 4.13
CA THR A 228 -4.68 9.04 4.85
C THR A 228 -3.35 9.42 4.22
N GLU A 229 -2.82 8.62 3.28
CA GLU A 229 -1.52 8.85 2.63
C GLU A 229 -1.54 10.11 1.77
N HIS A 230 -2.59 10.27 0.95
CA HIS A 230 -2.70 11.35 -0.04
C HIS A 230 -4.03 12.11 0.03
N VAL A 231 -5.13 11.49 0.48
CA VAL A 231 -6.45 12.14 0.41
C VAL A 231 -6.51 13.37 1.32
N GLY A 232 -7.06 14.46 0.79
CA GLY A 232 -7.13 15.75 1.47
C GLY A 232 -5.82 16.54 1.44
N LYS A 233 -4.81 16.08 0.68
CA LYS A 233 -3.60 16.85 0.37
C LYS A 233 -3.72 17.49 -1.02
N PRO A 234 -3.03 18.63 -1.27
CA PRO A 234 -3.14 19.34 -2.54
C PRO A 234 -2.74 18.47 -3.74
N CYS A 235 -3.46 18.66 -4.86
CA CYS A 235 -3.16 18.01 -6.15
C CYS A 235 -2.00 18.70 -6.87
N VAL A 236 -0.83 18.73 -6.25
CA VAL A 236 0.39 19.39 -6.75
C VAL A 236 1.54 18.39 -6.91
N ARG A 237 2.57 18.76 -7.68
CA ARG A 237 3.73 17.91 -7.93
C ARG A 237 4.75 17.87 -6.78
N ASP A 238 4.70 18.83 -5.85
CA ASP A 238 5.64 18.85 -4.73
C ASP A 238 5.30 17.74 -3.73
N MET A 239 6.20 16.76 -3.59
CA MET A 239 6.02 15.59 -2.74
C MET A 239 5.99 15.92 -1.25
N LYS A 240 6.52 17.08 -0.85
CA LYS A 240 6.44 17.56 0.54
C LYS A 240 5.03 17.95 0.93
N GLU A 241 4.22 18.37 -0.04
CA GLU A 241 2.87 18.88 0.18
C GLU A 241 1.77 17.89 -0.19
N ASN A 242 1.98 17.09 -1.24
CA ASN A 242 0.95 16.23 -1.81
C ASN A 242 0.78 14.87 -1.07
N THR A 243 1.71 14.56 -0.19
CA THR A 243 1.78 13.29 0.55
C THR A 243 1.92 13.59 2.04
N ARG A 244 1.41 12.72 2.90
CA ARG A 244 1.43 12.88 4.36
C ARG A 244 2.03 11.67 5.05
N THR A 245 2.87 11.95 6.05
CA THR A 245 3.31 10.99 7.05
C THR A 245 2.41 11.03 8.27
N ASN A 246 2.06 9.86 8.82
CA ASN A 246 1.20 9.74 9.99
C ASN A 246 1.99 9.18 11.18
N TYR A 247 1.88 9.82 12.34
CA TYR A 247 2.43 9.28 13.58
C TYR A 247 1.55 8.17 14.12
N VAL A 248 2.12 6.98 14.23
CA VAL A 248 1.40 5.77 14.66
C VAL A 248 2.20 5.03 15.73
N SER A 249 1.49 4.17 16.48
CA SER A 249 2.08 3.34 17.53
C SER A 249 3.10 2.34 16.97
N ARG A 250 4.02 1.86 17.81
CA ARG A 250 5.05 0.88 17.40
C ARG A 250 4.47 -0.39 16.74
N PRO A 251 3.35 -0.98 17.21
CA PRO A 251 2.74 -2.11 16.52
C PRO A 251 2.28 -1.77 15.09
N LEU A 252 1.72 -0.58 14.87
CA LEU A 252 1.33 -0.13 13.54
C LEU A 252 2.54 0.18 12.66
N GLN A 253 3.61 0.78 13.20
CA GLN A 253 4.87 0.96 12.46
C GLN A 253 5.44 -0.39 12.01
N PHE A 254 5.39 -1.39 12.91
CA PHE A 254 5.78 -2.76 12.59
C PHE A 254 4.90 -3.35 11.47
N LEU A 255 3.58 -3.27 11.60
CA LEU A 255 2.65 -3.79 10.59
C LEU A 255 2.82 -3.10 9.23
N CYS A 256 3.01 -1.78 9.24
CA CYS A 256 3.20 -0.98 8.03
C CYS A 256 4.61 -1.07 7.47
N TRP A 257 5.53 -1.87 8.03
CA TRP A 257 6.93 -1.85 7.59
C TRP A 257 7.49 -0.41 7.54
N ASN A 258 7.20 0.42 8.55
CA ASN A 258 7.55 1.85 8.56
C ASN A 258 7.02 2.69 7.36
N MET A 259 6.18 2.15 6.49
CA MET A 259 5.54 2.88 5.38
C MET A 259 4.62 4.01 5.85
N ASN A 260 4.27 4.06 7.15
CA ASN A 260 3.59 5.22 7.72
C ASN A 260 4.40 6.53 7.58
N TYR A 261 5.73 6.43 7.39
CA TYR A 261 6.62 7.49 6.91
C TYR A 261 6.47 7.69 5.39
N HIS A 262 5.23 7.88 4.94
CA HIS A 262 4.86 7.82 3.54
C HIS A 262 5.34 9.03 2.75
N ALA A 263 5.37 10.23 3.37
CA ALA A 263 5.93 11.41 2.71
C ALA A 263 7.44 11.26 2.50
N GLU A 264 8.16 10.67 3.46
CA GLU A 264 9.58 10.33 3.29
C GLU A 264 9.78 9.31 2.17
N HIS A 265 8.90 8.31 2.10
CA HIS A 265 8.91 7.31 1.04
C HIS A 265 8.70 7.95 -0.33
N HIS A 266 7.69 8.81 -0.50
CA HIS A 266 7.49 9.54 -1.76
C HIS A 266 8.62 10.50 -2.07
N TYR A 267 9.22 11.13 -1.06
CA TYR A 267 10.38 11.99 -1.27
C TYR A 267 11.63 11.20 -1.69
N ALA A 268 11.78 9.95 -1.23
CA ALA A 268 12.99 9.16 -1.44
C ALA A 268 12.73 7.64 -1.46
N ALA A 269 11.93 7.14 -2.41
CA ALA A 269 11.46 5.74 -2.46
C ALA A 269 12.58 4.68 -2.56
N SER A 270 13.82 5.10 -2.83
CA SER A 270 15.00 4.23 -2.80
C SER A 270 15.54 3.93 -1.40
N VAL A 271 15.05 4.63 -0.36
CA VAL A 271 15.45 4.43 1.03
C VAL A 271 14.65 3.25 1.60
N PRO A 272 15.31 2.21 2.15
CA PRO A 272 14.63 1.06 2.70
C PRO A 272 13.85 1.39 3.97
N PHE A 273 12.78 0.63 4.17
CA PHE A 273 11.89 0.70 5.31
C PHE A 273 12.56 0.89 6.68
N HIS A 274 13.69 0.21 6.93
CA HIS A 274 14.40 0.27 8.21
C HIS A 274 15.15 1.60 8.43
N ALA A 275 15.36 2.38 7.36
CA ALA A 275 16.03 3.68 7.39
C ALA A 275 15.03 4.86 7.29
N LEU A 276 13.75 4.61 6.97
CA LEU A 276 12.70 5.63 6.93
C LEU A 276 12.58 6.44 8.24
N PRO A 277 12.68 5.85 9.45
CA PRO A 277 12.66 6.66 10.68
C PRO A 277 13.82 7.65 10.78
N ALA A 278 15.01 7.28 10.31
CA ALA A 278 16.18 8.18 10.29
C ALA A 278 16.06 9.27 9.21
N LEU A 279 15.43 8.93 8.09
CA LEU A 279 15.08 9.90 7.05
C LEU A 279 14.03 10.91 7.56
N HIS A 280 13.02 10.42 8.30
CA HIS A 280 11.99 11.25 8.90
C HIS A 280 12.57 12.31 9.84
N GLU A 281 13.54 11.97 10.67
CA GLU A 281 14.19 12.96 11.55
C GLU A 281 14.83 14.14 10.78
N LYS A 282 15.23 13.92 9.53
CA LYS A 282 15.78 14.97 8.65
C LYS A 282 14.69 15.75 7.90
N LEU A 283 13.56 15.11 7.61
CA LEU A 283 12.51 15.67 6.74
C LEU A 283 11.28 16.19 7.48
N LYS A 284 11.07 15.84 8.75
CA LYS A 284 9.82 16.12 9.49
C LYS A 284 9.43 17.60 9.61
N THR A 285 10.36 18.52 9.36
CA THR A 285 10.10 19.97 9.34
C THR A 285 9.71 20.51 7.96
N VAL A 286 9.86 19.70 6.90
CA VAL A 286 9.62 20.10 5.51
C VAL A 286 8.52 19.28 4.83
N VAL A 287 8.30 18.03 5.24
CA VAL A 287 7.19 17.20 4.73
C VAL A 287 5.95 17.38 5.57
N ALA A 288 4.78 17.10 5.01
CA ALA A 288 3.53 17.11 5.78
C ALA A 288 3.47 15.92 6.75
N VAL A 289 3.28 16.24 8.03
CA VAL A 289 3.16 15.27 9.12
C VAL A 289 1.84 15.46 9.86
N GLU A 290 1.11 14.37 10.09
CA GLU A 290 -0.09 14.36 10.94
C GLU A 290 0.24 13.78 12.33
N PRO A 291 0.33 14.63 13.37
CA PRO A 291 0.72 14.20 14.70
C PRO A 291 -0.35 13.39 15.44
N ARG A 292 -1.63 13.49 15.04
CA ARG A 292 -2.75 12.73 15.63
C ARG A 292 -2.93 11.37 14.93
N GLY A 293 -2.01 10.99 14.05
CA GLY A 293 -2.02 9.74 13.29
C GLY A 293 -3.20 9.61 12.34
N TYR A 294 -3.52 8.37 11.95
CA TYR A 294 -4.56 8.09 10.97
C TYR A 294 -5.93 8.69 11.35
N LEU A 295 -6.29 8.71 12.64
CA LEU A 295 -7.56 9.31 13.08
C LEU A 295 -7.61 10.82 12.83
N GLY A 296 -6.51 11.54 13.11
CA GLY A 296 -6.41 12.96 12.78
C GLY A 296 -6.55 13.24 11.30
N ALA A 297 -5.88 12.43 10.48
CA ALA A 297 -5.96 12.54 9.04
C ALA A 297 -7.40 12.37 8.53
N HIS A 298 -8.16 11.43 9.09
CA HIS A 298 -9.58 11.24 8.78
C HIS A 298 -10.44 12.41 9.26
N VAL A 299 -10.17 12.97 10.44
CA VAL A 299 -10.86 14.18 10.91
C VAL A 299 -10.66 15.33 9.91
N ASP A 300 -9.45 15.51 9.40
CA ASP A 300 -9.16 16.56 8.40
C ASP A 300 -9.86 16.30 7.07
N ILE A 301 -9.82 15.06 6.58
CA ILE A 301 -10.54 14.65 5.36
C ILE A 301 -12.04 14.91 5.52
N VAL A 302 -12.64 14.48 6.63
CA VAL A 302 -14.06 14.69 6.91
C VAL A 302 -14.40 16.18 7.01
N ASN A 303 -13.55 17.00 7.64
CA ASN A 303 -13.75 18.44 7.70
C ASN A 303 -13.77 19.09 6.30
N GLN A 304 -12.93 18.65 5.36
CA GLN A 304 -12.99 19.09 3.96
C GLN A 304 -14.27 18.60 3.27
N LEU A 305 -14.72 17.38 3.55
CA LEU A 305 -15.95 16.82 2.98
C LEU A 305 -17.22 17.56 3.40
N ILE A 306 -17.29 17.99 4.65
CA ILE A 306 -18.48 18.67 5.21
C ILE A 306 -18.38 20.21 5.14
N GLY A 307 -17.41 20.75 4.41
CA GLY A 307 -17.24 22.19 4.18
C GLY A 307 -16.72 22.98 5.39
N ARG A 308 -16.15 22.32 6.40
CA ARG A 308 -15.47 22.98 7.53
C ARG A 308 -14.04 23.39 7.21
N ALA A 309 -13.46 22.88 6.13
CA ALA A 309 -12.17 23.26 5.59
C ALA A 309 -12.24 23.33 4.06
N PRO A 310 -11.38 24.14 3.40
CA PRO A 310 -11.28 24.14 1.94
C PRO A 310 -10.94 22.75 1.41
N ARG A 311 -11.54 22.37 0.27
CA ARG A 311 -11.22 21.09 -0.35
C ARG A 311 -9.86 21.16 -1.05
N ALA A 312 -9.02 20.17 -0.83
CA ALA A 312 -7.68 20.12 -1.42
C ALA A 312 -7.65 19.79 -2.94
N ASP A 313 -8.79 19.39 -3.52
CA ASP A 313 -8.95 19.05 -4.93
C ASP A 313 -9.57 20.18 -5.76
N GLN A 314 -9.89 21.33 -5.14
CA GLN A 314 -10.35 22.51 -5.87
C GLN A 314 -9.16 23.24 -6.53
N PRO A 315 -9.32 23.78 -7.75
CA PRO A 315 -8.35 24.71 -8.31
C PRO A 315 -8.11 25.85 -7.32
N ALA A 316 -6.86 26.28 -7.15
CA ALA A 316 -6.56 27.47 -6.37
C ALA A 316 -7.47 28.59 -6.89
N GLN A 317 -8.30 29.16 -6.02
CA GLN A 317 -9.07 30.34 -6.40
C GLN A 317 -8.03 31.43 -6.67
N ASP A 318 -7.98 31.91 -7.91
CA ASP A 318 -7.24 33.12 -8.26
C ASP A 318 -7.82 34.26 -7.41
N HIS A 319 -7.20 34.52 -6.26
CA HIS A 319 -7.39 35.77 -5.55
C HIS A 319 -6.63 36.82 -6.35
N GLY A 320 -7.34 37.42 -7.31
CA GLY A 320 -6.87 38.54 -8.13
C GLY A 320 -6.58 39.80 -7.34
#